data_AF-A0AAW5UC14-F1
#
_entry.id   AF-A0AAW5UC14-F1
#
_cell.length_a   1.000
_cell.length_b   1.000
_cell.length_c   1.000
_cell.angle_alpha   90.00
_cell.angle_beta   90.00
_cell.angle_gamma   90.00
#
_symmetry.space_group_name_H-M   'P 1'
#
loop_
_entity.id
_entity.type
_entity.pdbx_description
1 polymer ?
#
loop_
_entity_poly.entity_id
_entity_poly.type
_entity_poly.pdbx_seq_one_letter_code
_entity_poly.pdbx_strand_id
1 'polypeptide(L)'
;MHTQENKSYFCVFRLDLNGPQHKNPDVITADVPEKFRPYAGKLIDGSHVHYHVEGYGSADWAIPVEFDEFPAKTLTQENYAKEFGNILNALSDVINLQTKLTFESELMYGMDR
;
A
#
# COMPACT_ATOMS: atom_id res chain seq x y z
N MET A 1 17.31 -21.97 20.48
CA MET A 1 15.88 -21.78 20.17
C MET A 1 15.83 -20.93 18.91
N HIS A 2 15.49 -21.52 17.76
CA HIS A 2 15.45 -20.86 16.46
C HIS A 2 14.01 -20.39 16.21
N THR A 3 13.70 -19.13 16.51
CA THR A 3 12.53 -18.47 15.91
C THR A 3 13.02 -17.86 14.61
N GLN A 4 13.09 -18.69 13.57
CA GLN A 4 13.18 -18.20 12.20
C GLN A 4 11.81 -17.57 11.94
N GLU A 5 11.70 -16.25 12.13
CA GLU A 5 10.55 -15.54 11.57
C GLU A 5 10.52 -15.88 10.08
N ASN A 6 9.39 -16.43 9.65
CA ASN A 6 9.18 -16.88 8.29
C ASN A 6 9.07 -15.61 7.43
N LYS A 7 10.22 -15.02 7.04
CA LYS A 7 10.39 -13.82 6.21
C LYS A 7 9.95 -14.05 4.75
N SER A 8 8.98 -14.92 4.52
CA SER A 8 8.56 -15.38 3.20
C SER A 8 7.43 -14.55 2.60
N TYR A 9 6.93 -13.55 3.33
CA TYR A 9 5.85 -12.67 2.88
C TYR A 9 6.43 -11.32 2.43
N PHE A 10 6.69 -11.20 1.13
CA PHE A 10 7.03 -9.92 0.50
C PHE A 10 5.74 -9.15 0.19
N CYS A 11 5.62 -7.95 0.74
CA CYS A 11 4.59 -7.00 0.35
C CYS A 11 4.98 -6.40 -1.01
N VAL A 12 4.25 -6.81 -2.06
CA VAL A 12 4.44 -6.28 -3.42
C VAL A 12 3.96 -4.84 -3.52
N PHE A 13 2.77 -4.59 -2.96
CA PHE A 13 2.13 -3.28 -2.91
C PHE A 13 1.28 -3.18 -1.65
N ARG A 14 1.24 -1.99 -1.04
CA ARG A 14 0.32 -1.66 0.05
C ARG A 14 -0.11 -0.20 -0.07
N LEU A 15 -1.38 0.05 0.13
CA LEU A 15 -1.96 1.39 0.24
C LEU A 15 -2.41 1.60 1.68
N ASP A 16 -1.87 2.63 2.32
CA ASP A 16 -2.32 3.08 3.63
C ASP A 16 -3.11 4.39 3.45
N LEU A 17 -4.43 4.34 3.65
CA LEU A 17 -5.29 5.53 3.64
C LEU A 17 -5.46 6.06 5.06
N ASN A 18 -5.11 7.33 5.29
CA ASN A 18 -5.01 7.92 6.63
C ASN A 18 -4.19 7.03 7.58
N GLY A 19 -3.10 6.46 7.05
CA GLY A 19 -2.27 5.49 7.76
C GLY A 19 -1.41 6.09 8.86
N PRO A 20 -0.79 5.23 9.69
CA PRO A 20 0.20 5.67 10.67
C PRO A 20 1.44 6.24 9.97
N GLN A 21 2.21 7.07 10.68
CA GLN A 21 3.47 7.58 10.17
C GLN A 21 4.45 6.44 9.86
N HIS A 22 5.13 6.53 8.72
CA HIS A 22 6.13 5.57 8.23
C HIS A 22 7.50 6.24 8.09
N LYS A 23 8.58 5.56 8.48
CA LYS A 23 9.95 6.05 8.26
C LYS A 23 10.62 5.26 7.13
N ASN A 24 11.03 5.97 6.08
CA ASN A 24 11.82 5.36 5.00
C ASN A 24 13.27 5.09 5.43
N PRO A 25 13.92 4.07 4.85
CA PRO A 25 15.35 3.85 4.96
C PRO A 25 16.18 5.06 4.52
N ASP A 26 17.31 5.28 5.18
CA ASP A 26 18.23 6.38 4.85
C ASP A 26 19.14 6.06 3.65
N VAL A 27 19.51 4.78 3.50
CA VAL A 27 20.43 4.32 2.44
C VAL A 27 19.63 4.10 1.16
N ILE A 28 20.08 4.66 0.04
CA ILE A 28 19.51 4.46 -1.30
C ILE A 28 20.39 3.47 -2.07
N THR A 29 19.82 2.34 -2.51
CA THR A 29 20.49 1.38 -3.41
C THR A 29 20.16 1.67 -4.87
N ALA A 30 20.80 0.93 -5.79
CA ALA A 30 20.52 1.03 -7.22
C ALA A 30 19.06 0.67 -7.57
N ASP A 31 18.45 -0.23 -6.78
CA ASP A 31 17.11 -0.78 -7.01
C ASP A 31 15.99 0.15 -6.51
N VAL A 32 16.31 1.21 -5.75
CA VAL A 32 15.33 2.21 -5.33
C VAL A 32 14.87 3.03 -6.54
N PRO A 33 13.57 3.00 -6.91
CA PRO A 33 13.05 3.76 -8.03
C PRO A 33 13.21 5.27 -7.81
N GLU A 34 13.39 6.02 -8.89
CA GLU A 34 13.69 7.47 -8.82
C GLU A 34 12.65 8.26 -8.03
N LYS A 35 11.36 7.92 -8.15
CA LYS A 35 10.26 8.58 -7.42
C LYS A 35 10.37 8.44 -5.89
N PHE A 36 11.05 7.42 -5.37
CA PHE A 36 11.24 7.19 -3.93
C PHE A 36 12.46 7.91 -3.37
N ARG A 37 13.49 8.16 -4.20
CA ARG A 37 14.78 8.72 -3.74
C ARG A 37 14.66 10.05 -2.99
N PRO A 38 13.78 11.00 -3.39
CA PRO A 38 13.57 12.24 -2.62
C PRO A 38 13.02 12.03 -1.21
N TYR A 39 12.55 10.82 -0.88
CA TYR A 39 11.93 10.48 0.39
C TYR A 39 12.81 9.59 1.28
N ALA A 40 14.07 9.34 0.92
CA ALA A 40 15.02 8.60 1.75
C ALA A 40 15.18 9.26 3.13
N GLY A 41 15.14 8.45 4.19
CA GLY A 41 15.24 8.88 5.60
C GLY A 41 14.09 9.72 6.14
N LYS A 42 13.09 10.07 5.29
CA LYS A 42 11.98 10.93 5.68
C LYS A 42 10.90 10.15 6.44
N LEU A 43 10.19 10.87 7.31
CA LEU A 43 8.92 10.44 7.86
C LEU A 43 7.80 10.82 6.89
N ILE A 44 6.99 9.84 6.53
CA ILE A 44 5.81 9.96 5.68
C ILE A 44 4.60 9.89 6.59
N ASP A 45 3.73 10.89 6.53
CA ASP A 45 2.52 10.98 7.34
C ASP A 45 1.28 11.01 6.43
N GLY A 46 0.14 10.58 6.95
CA GLY A 46 -1.12 10.52 6.21
C GLY A 46 -1.17 9.39 5.18
N SER A 47 -1.88 9.60 4.07
CA SER A 47 -2.08 8.56 3.05
C SER A 47 -0.83 8.34 2.21
N HIS A 48 -0.36 7.10 2.12
CA HIS A 48 0.86 6.75 1.42
C HIS A 48 0.81 5.36 0.81
N VAL A 49 1.66 5.14 -0.19
CA VAL A 49 1.79 3.86 -0.90
C VAL A 49 3.16 3.27 -0.68
N HIS A 50 3.18 1.95 -0.53
CA HIS A 50 4.39 1.15 -0.44
C HIS A 50 4.50 0.26 -1.66
N TYR A 51 5.72 0.11 -2.15
CA TYR A 51 6.06 -0.85 -3.18
C TYR A 51 7.24 -1.69 -2.70
N HIS A 52 7.31 -2.93 -3.17
CA HIS A 52 8.50 -3.73 -2.97
C HIS A 52 9.73 -3.06 -3.59
N VAL A 53 10.82 -2.99 -2.83
CA VAL A 53 12.13 -2.57 -3.32
C VAL A 53 13.13 -3.65 -2.97
N GLU A 54 13.82 -4.17 -3.99
CA GLU A 54 14.79 -5.26 -3.83
C GLU A 54 15.91 -4.86 -2.86
N GLY A 55 16.35 -5.81 -2.03
CA GLY A 55 17.36 -5.57 -1.01
C GLY A 55 16.87 -4.89 0.29
N TYR A 56 15.58 -4.53 0.39
CA TYR A 56 14.96 -3.99 1.61
C TYR A 56 13.92 -4.95 2.22
N GLY A 57 13.49 -4.64 3.44
CA GLY A 57 12.38 -5.30 4.11
C GLY A 57 11.03 -5.08 3.43
N SER A 58 10.05 -5.87 3.87
CA SER A 58 8.69 -5.83 3.35
C SER A 58 8.01 -4.50 3.69
N ALA A 59 7.58 -3.74 2.68
CA ALA A 59 6.99 -2.41 2.83
C ALA A 59 7.89 -1.39 3.56
N ASP A 60 9.21 -1.45 3.35
CA ASP A 60 10.15 -0.48 3.95
C ASP A 60 10.07 0.90 3.27
N TRP A 61 9.67 0.96 2.00
CA TRP A 61 9.66 2.19 1.21
C TRP A 61 8.25 2.68 0.92
N ALA A 62 7.98 3.93 1.28
CA ALA A 62 6.74 4.63 0.99
C ALA A 62 6.96 6.00 0.36
N ILE A 63 5.95 6.46 -0.39
CA ILE A 63 5.79 7.87 -0.77
C ILE A 63 4.35 8.31 -0.49
N PRO A 64 4.11 9.61 -0.21
CA PRO A 64 2.75 10.11 -0.09
C PRO A 64 1.96 9.83 -1.37
N VAL A 65 0.70 9.41 -1.20
CA VAL A 65 -0.10 8.90 -2.32
C VAL A 65 -0.30 9.95 -3.41
N GLU A 66 -0.31 11.24 -3.07
CA GLU A 66 -0.42 12.34 -4.02
C GLU A 66 0.75 12.43 -5.00
N PHE A 67 1.92 11.91 -4.65
CA PHE A 67 3.11 11.86 -5.51
C PHE A 67 3.31 10.53 -6.24
N ASP A 68 2.36 9.59 -6.09
CA ASP A 68 2.32 8.34 -6.85
C ASP A 68 1.29 8.39 -7.97
N GLU A 69 1.46 7.55 -8.99
CA GLU A 69 0.51 7.43 -10.11
C GLU A 69 -0.71 6.54 -9.78
N PHE A 70 -0.75 5.91 -8.60
CA PHE A 70 -1.89 5.09 -8.18
C PHE A 70 -3.22 5.86 -8.27
N PRO A 71 -4.21 5.43 -9.06
CA PRO A 71 -5.35 6.28 -9.41
C PRO A 71 -6.43 6.39 -8.33
N ALA A 72 -6.51 5.43 -7.39
CA ALA A 72 -7.60 5.33 -6.41
C ALA A 72 -7.14 5.74 -5.00
N LYS A 73 -7.16 7.04 -4.70
CA LYS A 73 -6.53 7.61 -3.49
C LYS A 73 -7.49 7.94 -2.35
N THR A 74 -8.79 7.67 -2.51
CA THR A 74 -9.85 8.03 -1.55
C THR A 74 -10.70 6.84 -1.17
N LEU A 75 -11.19 6.84 0.07
CA LEU A 75 -12.19 5.90 0.56
C LEU A 75 -13.04 6.62 1.62
N THR A 76 -14.29 6.90 1.30
CA THR A 76 -15.26 7.59 2.16
C THR A 76 -16.43 6.68 2.49
N GLN A 77 -17.18 7.03 3.53
CA GLN A 77 -18.34 6.24 3.94
C GLN A 77 -19.48 6.32 2.91
N GLU A 78 -19.67 7.48 2.28
CA GLU A 78 -20.76 7.74 1.34
C GLU A 78 -20.61 6.97 0.02
N ASN A 79 -19.37 6.74 -0.42
CA ASN A 79 -19.06 6.08 -1.69
C ASN A 79 -18.28 4.76 -1.52
N TYR A 80 -18.27 4.22 -0.31
CA TYR A 80 -17.40 3.10 0.10
C TYR A 80 -17.35 1.97 -0.94
N ALA A 81 -18.50 1.42 -1.33
CA ALA A 81 -18.53 0.27 -2.25
C ALA A 81 -17.89 0.57 -3.61
N LYS A 82 -18.13 1.77 -4.15
CA LYS A 82 -17.57 2.21 -5.44
C LYS A 82 -16.07 2.48 -5.32
N GLU A 83 -15.67 3.22 -4.31
CA GLU A 83 -14.26 3.60 -4.10
C GLU A 83 -13.40 2.40 -3.74
N PHE A 84 -13.90 1.50 -2.89
CA PHE A 84 -13.25 0.23 -2.59
C PHE A 84 -13.09 -0.63 -3.85
N GLY A 85 -14.13 -0.72 -4.69
CA GLY A 85 -14.05 -1.39 -5.99
C GLY A 85 -12.98 -0.77 -6.91
N ASN A 86 -12.88 0.56 -6.95
CA ASN A 86 -11.84 1.26 -7.72
C ASN A 86 -10.43 0.96 -7.18
N ILE A 87 -10.25 0.93 -5.86
CA ILE A 87 -8.97 0.57 -5.22
C ILE A 87 -8.57 -0.85 -5.60
N LEU A 88 -9.49 -1.80 -5.54
CA LEU A 88 -9.22 -3.20 -5.88
C LEU A 88 -8.86 -3.38 -7.36
N ASN A 89 -9.56 -2.69 -8.27
CA ASN A 89 -9.22 -2.71 -9.70
C ASN A 89 -7.84 -2.10 -9.95
N ALA A 90 -7.57 -0.91 -9.39
CA ALA A 90 -6.28 -0.25 -9.52
C ALA A 90 -5.12 -1.07 -8.94
N LEU A 91 -5.33 -1.70 -7.79
CA LEU A 91 -4.34 -2.59 -7.19
C LEU A 91 -4.08 -3.81 -8.08
N SER A 92 -5.15 -4.41 -8.64
CA SER A 92 -5.05 -5.55 -9.54
C SER A 92 -4.21 -5.22 -10.78
N ASP A 93 -4.40 -4.03 -11.35
CA ASP A 93 -3.62 -3.54 -12.49
C ASP A 93 -2.15 -3.35 -12.11
N VAL A 94 -1.88 -2.71 -10.95
CA VAL A 94 -0.51 -2.45 -10.47
C VAL A 94 0.29 -3.72 -10.25
N ILE A 95 -0.31 -4.75 -9.66
CA ILE A 95 0.37 -6.04 -9.43
C ILE A 95 0.24 -7.01 -10.61
N ASN A 96 -0.36 -6.56 -11.73
CA ASN A 96 -0.65 -7.36 -12.91
C ASN A 96 -1.35 -8.70 -12.57
N LEU A 97 -2.38 -8.62 -11.73
CA LEU A 97 -3.08 -9.77 -11.20
C LEU A 97 -3.77 -10.55 -12.34
N GLN A 98 -3.31 -11.78 -12.60
CA GLN A 98 -3.87 -12.64 -13.63
C GLN A 98 -5.09 -13.44 -13.16
N THR A 99 -5.23 -13.62 -11.85
CA THR A 99 -6.32 -14.39 -11.25
C THR A 99 -7.56 -13.53 -11.13
N LYS A 100 -8.72 -14.05 -11.54
CA LYS A 100 -10.00 -13.39 -11.32
C LYS A 100 -10.33 -13.35 -9.82
N LEU A 101 -10.50 -12.14 -9.28
CA LEU A 101 -11.06 -11.94 -7.95
C LEU A 101 -12.59 -11.82 -8.05
N THR A 102 -13.29 -12.54 -7.18
CA THR A 102 -14.72 -12.36 -6.97
C THR A 102 -14.89 -11.83 -5.55
N PHE A 103 -15.54 -10.68 -5.42
CA PHE A 103 -15.81 -10.06 -4.14
C PHE A 103 -17.31 -10.07 -3.88
N GLU A 104 -17.70 -10.55 -2.70
CA GLU A 104 -19.05 -10.40 -2.18
C GLU A 104 -18.96 -9.39 -1.05
N SER A 105 -19.55 -8.21 -1.24
CA SER A 105 -19.65 -7.20 -0.18
C SER A 105 -20.96 -7.44 0.57
N GLU A 106 -20.92 -8.15 1.70
CA GLU A 106 -21.99 -8.05 2.69
C GLU A 106 -21.77 -6.78 3.52
N LEU A 107 -22.58 -5.75 3.27
CA LEU A 107 -22.68 -4.61 4.17
C LEU A 107 -23.39 -5.05 5.45
N MET A 108 -22.61 -5.42 6.46
CA MET A 108 -23.10 -5.47 7.84
C MET A 108 -23.22 -4.03 8.35
N TYR A 109 -24.35 -3.38 8.07
CA TYR A 109 -24.76 -2.20 8.84
C TYR A 109 -24.95 -2.66 10.29
N GLY A 110 -23.98 -2.33 11.15
CA GLY A 110 -24.14 -2.40 12.59
C GLY A 110 -25.38 -1.60 12.97
N MET A 111 -26.36 -2.31 13.53
CA MET A 111 -27.64 -1.78 13.98
C MET A 111 -27.46 -0.55 14.87
N ASP A 112 -28.33 0.44 14.65
CA ASP A 112 -28.60 1.51 15.60
C ASP A 112 -28.70 0.96 17.04
N ARG A 113 -28.02 1.63 17.97
CA ARG A 113 -28.33 1.60 19.40
C ARG A 113 -28.26 2.99 19.97
#